data_AF-A0AAN6F300-F1
#
_entry.id   AF-A0AAN6F300-F1
#
_cell.length_a   1.000
_cell.length_b   1.000
_cell.length_c   1.000
_cell.angle_alpha   90.00
_cell.angle_beta   90.00
_cell.angle_gamma   90.00
#
_symmetry.space_group_name_H-M   'P 1'
#
loop_
_entity.id
_entity.type
_entity.pdbx_description
1 polymer ?
#
loop_
_entity_poly.entity_id
_entity_poly.type
_entity_poly.pdbx_seq_one_letter_code
_entity_poly.pdbx_strand_id
1 'polypeptide(L)'
;IDRELNISLRLHFAPDEIEWGLVAGYLNHLAQLRPVTDHLVQCAQQGIWLEKAEEGKPLPEDFSIRGLVWAYFAFCPGWFDSDDDEDLLRNVETSRTHEARADRPLYYGLRLAF
;
A
#
# COMPACT_ATOMS: atom_id res chain seq x y z
N ILE A 1 5.47 -6.96 21.56
CA ILE A 1 5.05 -5.83 20.70
C ILE A 1 3.55 -5.67 20.93
N ASP A 2 3.15 -4.49 21.36
CA ASP A 2 1.84 -4.21 21.95
C ASP A 2 0.72 -4.43 20.91
N ARG A 3 -0.35 -5.13 21.31
CA ARG A 3 -1.48 -5.52 20.43
C ARG A 3 -2.51 -4.39 20.25
N GLU A 4 -2.24 -3.19 20.79
CA GLU A 4 -3.23 -2.12 20.92
C GLU A 4 -2.90 -0.81 20.19
N LEU A 5 -1.91 -0.76 19.31
CA LEU A 5 -1.79 0.35 18.37
C LEU A 5 -2.78 0.17 17.22
N ASN A 6 -4.07 0.33 17.52
CA ASN A 6 -5.12 0.50 16.52
C ASN A 6 -4.99 1.90 15.92
N ILE A 7 -3.93 2.10 15.13
CA ILE A 7 -3.67 3.33 14.38
C ILE A 7 -4.67 3.32 13.22
N SER A 8 -5.83 3.92 13.47
CA SER A 8 -6.82 4.19 12.45
C SER A 8 -6.33 5.34 11.57
N LEU A 9 -6.24 5.09 10.27
CA LEU A 9 -6.09 6.12 9.24
C LEU A 9 -7.30 7.07 9.33
N ARG A 10 -7.15 8.17 10.06
CA ARG A 10 -8.09 9.29 9.98
C ARG A 10 -7.46 10.37 9.12
N LEU A 11 -8.07 10.62 7.97
CA LEU A 11 -7.76 11.81 7.20
C LEU A 11 -8.14 13.03 8.06
N HIS A 12 -7.17 13.90 8.32
CA HIS A 12 -7.39 15.16 9.03
C HIS A 12 -7.82 16.30 8.10
N PHE A 13 -8.07 15.97 6.83
CA PHE A 13 -8.53 16.90 5.81
C PHE A 13 -10.06 16.88 5.74
N ALA A 14 -10.66 18.05 5.55
CA ALA A 14 -12.06 18.16 5.20
C ALA A 14 -12.29 17.55 3.80
N PRO A 15 -13.50 17.03 3.51
CA PRO A 15 -13.77 16.37 2.23
C PRO A 15 -13.49 17.22 0.99
N ASP A 16 -13.56 18.55 1.11
CA ASP A 16 -13.32 19.54 0.06
C ASP A 16 -11.85 19.96 -0.08
N GLU A 17 -10.97 19.57 0.86
CA GLU A 17 -9.53 19.84 0.77
C GLU A 17 -8.79 18.82 -0.11
N ILE A 18 -9.45 17.75 -0.52
CA ILE A 18 -8.90 16.72 -1.41
C ILE A 18 -9.64 16.76 -2.74
N GLU A 19 -8.87 16.82 -3.82
CA GLU A 19 -9.37 16.72 -5.19
C GLU A 19 -9.77 15.27 -5.53
N TRP A 20 -10.83 14.77 -4.88
CA TRP A 20 -11.29 13.38 -5.00
C TRP A 20 -11.59 12.96 -6.43
N GLY A 21 -12.02 13.89 -7.28
CA GLY A 21 -12.21 13.63 -8.70
C GLY A 21 -10.93 13.19 -9.42
N LEU A 22 -9.78 13.78 -9.07
CA LEU A 22 -8.48 13.39 -9.62
C LEU A 22 -8.06 12.02 -9.09
N VAL A 23 -8.24 11.78 -7.79
CA VAL A 23 -7.91 10.49 -7.16
C VAL A 23 -8.76 9.36 -7.76
N ALA A 24 -10.08 9.53 -7.84
CA ALA A 24 -10.98 8.57 -8.44
C ALA A 24 -10.69 8.37 -9.94
N GLY A 25 -10.39 9.44 -10.68
CA GLY A 25 -10.01 9.36 -12.09
C GLY A 25 -8.74 8.53 -12.30
N TYR A 26 -7.71 8.76 -11.49
CA TYR A 26 -6.48 7.97 -11.50
C TYR A 26 -6.75 6.50 -11.18
N LEU A 27 -7.48 6.20 -10.11
CA LEU A 27 -7.78 4.83 -9.70
C LEU A 27 -8.64 4.07 -10.72
N ASN A 28 -9.62 4.74 -11.33
CA ASN A 28 -10.46 4.15 -12.37
C ASN A 28 -9.64 3.81 -13.61
N HIS A 29 -8.72 4.68 -14.02
CA HIS A 29 -7.81 4.39 -15.13
C HIS A 29 -6.89 3.22 -14.79
N LEU A 30 -6.34 3.20 -13.57
CA LEU A 30 -5.48 2.12 -13.12
C LEU A 30 -6.21 0.78 -13.08
N ALA A 31 -7.47 0.76 -12.62
CA ALA A 31 -8.31 -0.43 -12.60
C ALA A 31 -8.64 -0.99 -14.00
N GLN A 32 -8.63 -0.15 -15.04
CA GLN A 32 -8.77 -0.62 -16.43
C GLN A 32 -7.50 -1.36 -16.91
N LEU A 33 -6.33 -0.92 -16.47
CA LEU A 33 -5.04 -1.53 -16.83
C LEU A 33 -4.74 -2.77 -15.97
N ARG A 34 -5.18 -2.74 -14.71
CA ARG A 34 -4.98 -3.79 -13.70
C ARG A 34 -6.32 -4.05 -13.00
N PRO A 35 -7.11 -5.02 -13.50
CA PRO A 35 -8.43 -5.30 -12.96
C PRO A 35 -8.39 -5.58 -11.46
N VAL A 36 -9.26 -4.90 -10.72
CA VAL A 36 -9.46 -5.14 -9.28
C VAL A 36 -9.96 -6.58 -9.09
N THR A 37 -9.22 -7.36 -8.31
CA THR A 37 -9.58 -8.75 -8.01
C THR A 37 -10.39 -8.85 -6.73
N ASP A 38 -11.19 -9.91 -6.59
CA ASP A 38 -11.94 -10.20 -5.35
C ASP A 38 -11.02 -10.29 -4.13
N HIS A 39 -9.80 -10.83 -4.32
CA HIS A 39 -8.79 -10.91 -3.28
C HIS A 39 -8.36 -9.51 -2.80
N LEU A 40 -8.09 -8.59 -3.72
CA LEU A 40 -7.72 -7.22 -3.40
C LEU A 40 -8.84 -6.50 -2.62
N VAL A 41 -10.10 -6.68 -3.04
CA VAL A 41 -11.27 -6.14 -2.34
C VAL A 41 -11.38 -6.68 -0.93
N GLN A 42 -11.26 -8.01 -0.76
CA GLN A 42 -11.32 -8.65 0.54
C GLN A 42 -10.21 -8.17 1.48
N CYS A 43 -8.96 -8.11 0.99
CA CYS A 43 -7.82 -7.59 1.76
C CYS A 43 -8.06 -6.14 2.21
N ALA A 44 -8.55 -5.28 1.31
CA ALA A 44 -8.84 -3.88 1.63
C ALA A 44 -9.93 -3.76 2.70
N GLN A 45 -11.05 -4.48 2.55
CA GLN A 45 -12.15 -4.49 3.52
C GLN A 45 -11.71 -4.95 4.91
N GLN A 46 -10.81 -5.92 4.97
CA GLN A 46 -10.33 -6.49 6.23
C GLN A 46 -9.13 -5.73 6.81
N GLY A 47 -8.57 -4.76 6.07
CA GLY A 47 -7.34 -4.06 6.45
C GLY A 47 -6.12 -4.97 6.51
N ILE A 48 -6.15 -6.10 5.81
CA ILE A 48 -5.07 -7.09 5.74
C ILE A 48 -4.20 -6.77 4.53
N TRP A 49 -2.89 -6.95 4.66
CA TRP A 49 -1.93 -6.75 3.56
C TRP A 49 -1.99 -7.89 2.55
N LEU A 50 -1.55 -7.59 1.32
CA LEU A 50 -1.46 -8.59 0.25
C LEU A 50 -0.40 -9.65 0.64
N GLU A 51 -0.83 -10.89 0.84
CA GLU A 51 0.02 -11.97 1.38
C GLU A 51 0.91 -12.65 0.33
N LYS A 52 0.80 -12.33 -0.97
CA LYS A 52 1.67 -12.99 -1.95
C LYS A 52 3.12 -12.64 -1.66
N ALA A 53 4.00 -13.63 -1.73
CA ALA A 53 5.41 -13.58 -1.30
C ALA A 53 6.25 -12.43 -1.91
N GLU A 54 5.73 -11.71 -2.91
CA GLU A 54 6.38 -10.54 -3.52
C GLU A 54 5.48 -9.28 -3.58
N GLU A 55 4.16 -9.42 -3.43
CA GLU A 55 3.25 -8.26 -3.19
C GLU A 55 3.35 -7.79 -1.73
N GLY A 56 3.77 -8.70 -0.84
CA GLY A 56 4.16 -8.46 0.54
C GLY A 56 5.66 -8.22 0.72
N LYS A 57 6.36 -7.66 -0.26
CA LYS A 57 7.73 -7.15 -0.08
C LYS A 57 7.74 -5.61 -0.13
N PRO A 58 8.69 -4.97 0.57
CA PRO A 58 8.85 -3.53 0.47
C PRO A 58 9.25 -3.14 -0.96
N LEU A 59 8.66 -2.06 -1.47
CA LEU A 59 9.10 -1.39 -2.69
C LEU A 59 10.28 -0.45 -2.37
N PRO A 60 11.10 -0.08 -3.37
CA PRO A 60 12.18 0.89 -3.21
C PRO A 60 11.77 2.17 -2.47
N GLU A 61 10.59 2.71 -2.77
CA GLU A 61 10.06 3.90 -2.12
C GLU A 61 9.76 3.71 -0.62
N ASP A 62 9.43 2.49 -0.17
CA ASP A 62 9.10 2.23 1.25
C ASP A 62 10.34 2.34 2.14
N PHE A 63 11.50 1.92 1.63
CA PHE A 63 12.78 2.08 2.33
C PHE A 63 13.09 3.55 2.62
N SER A 64 12.61 4.47 1.77
CA SER A 64 12.83 5.91 1.93
C SER A 64 11.97 6.53 3.03
N ILE A 65 10.81 5.93 3.33
CA ILE A 65 9.87 6.41 4.36
C ILE A 65 9.87 5.53 5.63
N ARG A 66 10.62 4.42 5.63
CA ARG A 66 10.81 3.54 6.79
C ARG A 66 11.32 4.36 7.99
N GLY A 67 10.69 4.17 9.15
CA GLY A 67 11.03 4.86 10.40
C GLY A 67 10.31 6.19 10.60
N LEU A 68 9.56 6.70 9.61
CA LEU A 68 8.65 7.82 9.81
C LEU A 68 7.40 7.34 10.56
N VAL A 69 7.09 7.97 11.69
CA VAL A 69 5.95 7.57 12.56
C VAL A 69 4.64 7.54 11.79
N TRP A 70 4.42 8.52 10.90
CA TRP A 70 3.21 8.58 10.09
C TRP A 70 3.16 7.52 9.00
N ALA A 71 4.29 6.94 8.56
CA ALA A 71 4.31 5.95 7.49
C ALA A 71 4.01 4.53 8.00
N TYR A 72 3.85 4.33 9.32
CA TYR A 72 3.73 2.99 9.91
C TYR A 72 2.53 2.18 9.40
N PHE A 73 1.45 2.85 8.96
CA PHE A 73 0.30 2.19 8.35
C PHE A 73 0.49 1.82 6.88
N ALA A 74 1.62 2.21 6.26
CA ALA A 74 1.85 2.09 4.82
C ALA A 74 2.60 0.80 4.44
N PHE A 75 3.00 -0.01 5.43
CA PHE A 75 3.72 -1.26 5.22
C PHE A 75 3.23 -2.35 6.17
N CYS A 76 3.36 -3.61 5.74
CA CYS A 76 3.08 -4.74 6.62
C CYS A 76 4.18 -4.91 7.68
N PRO A 77 3.82 -5.21 8.93
CA PRO A 77 4.80 -5.64 9.92
C PRO A 77 5.65 -6.80 9.39
N GLY A 78 6.97 -6.70 9.54
CA GLY A 78 7.90 -7.75 9.11
C GLY A 78 8.47 -7.60 7.70
N TRP A 79 7.98 -6.67 6.87
CA TRP A 79 8.54 -6.42 5.52
C TRP A 79 10.02 -6.04 5.51
N PHE A 80 10.51 -5.54 6.63
CA PHE A 80 11.86 -5.03 6.80
C PHE A 80 12.71 -5.89 7.74
N ASP A 81 12.21 -7.07 8.15
CA ASP A 81 12.86 -7.92 9.14
C ASP A 81 13.79 -8.97 8.48
N SER A 82 13.82 -9.06 7.15
CA SER A 82 14.66 -10.05 6.45
C SER A 82 16.09 -9.57 6.25
N ASP A 83 17.05 -10.47 6.49
CA ASP A 83 18.47 -10.31 6.12
C ASP A 83 18.74 -10.45 4.61
N ASP A 84 17.70 -10.65 3.78
CA ASP A 84 17.82 -10.60 2.31
C ASP A 84 18.44 -9.25 1.88
N ASP A 85 19.20 -9.24 0.77
CA ASP A 85 19.91 -8.06 0.24
C ASP A 85 19.01 -6.81 0.16
N GLU A 86 18.94 -6.03 1.25
CA GLU A 86 18.20 -4.76 1.33
C GLU A 86 18.68 -3.82 0.23
N ASP A 87 19.98 -3.86 -0.09
CA ASP A 87 20.59 -3.09 -1.18
C ASP A 87 20.02 -3.46 -2.56
N LEU A 88 19.68 -4.72 -2.79
CA LEU A 88 19.09 -5.15 -4.06
C LEU A 88 17.63 -4.72 -4.13
N LEU A 89 16.84 -4.96 -3.07
CA LEU A 89 15.43 -4.56 -2.99
C LEU A 89 15.23 -3.04 -3.06
N ARG A 90 16.19 -2.27 -2.52
CA ARG A 90 16.15 -0.81 -2.53
C ARG A 90 16.48 -0.20 -3.90
N ASN A 91 17.30 -0.86 -4.71
CA ASN A 91 17.88 -0.26 -5.91
C ASN A 91 17.45 -0.92 -7.23
N VAL A 92 16.78 -2.08 -7.19
CA VAL A 92 16.41 -2.84 -8.38
C VAL A 92 14.90 -2.82 -8.61
N GLU A 93 14.50 -2.24 -9.75
CA GLU A 93 13.15 -2.35 -10.27
C GLU A 93 12.97 -3.65 -11.05
N THR A 94 11.93 -4.40 -10.74
CA THR A 94 11.52 -5.61 -11.48
C THR A 94 10.12 -5.42 -12.05
N SER A 95 9.71 -6.26 -13.00
CA SER A 95 8.32 -6.26 -13.50
C SER A 95 7.30 -6.40 -12.38
N ARG A 96 7.66 -7.10 -11.30
CA ARG A 96 6.81 -7.33 -10.12
C ARG A 96 6.73 -6.11 -9.22
N THR A 97 7.82 -5.33 -9.12
CA THR A 97 7.82 -4.02 -8.44
C THR A 97 6.77 -3.09 -9.07
N HIS A 98 6.63 -3.10 -10.40
CA HIS A 98 5.60 -2.34 -11.10
C HIS A 98 4.17 -2.84 -10.82
N GLU A 99 3.97 -4.14 -10.64
CA GLU A 99 2.66 -4.73 -10.32
C GLU A 99 2.23 -4.38 -8.89
N ALA A 100 3.09 -4.62 -7.91
CA ALA A 100 2.83 -4.25 -6.52
C ALA A 100 2.61 -2.73 -6.35
N ARG A 101 3.33 -1.91 -7.14
CA ARG A 101 3.12 -0.45 -7.17
C ARG A 101 1.76 -0.04 -7.76
N ALA A 102 1.20 -0.82 -8.67
CA ALA A 102 -0.14 -0.59 -9.20
C ALA A 102 -1.24 -1.08 -8.23
N ASP A 103 -1.02 -2.20 -7.56
CA ASP A 103 -2.00 -2.79 -6.65
C ASP A 103 -2.16 -1.96 -5.37
N ARG A 104 -1.10 -1.31 -4.88
CA ARG A 104 -1.14 -0.51 -3.64
C ARG A 104 -2.08 0.70 -3.70
N PRO A 105 -2.05 1.56 -4.74
CA PRO A 105 -3.04 2.63 -4.86
C PRO A 105 -4.47 2.11 -4.92
N LEU A 106 -4.71 0.99 -5.62
CA LEU A 106 -6.03 0.36 -5.66
C LEU A 106 -6.45 -0.15 -4.28
N TYR A 107 -5.55 -0.80 -3.54
CA TYR A 107 -5.77 -1.22 -2.15
C TYR A 107 -6.15 -0.03 -1.25
N TYR A 108 -5.36 1.05 -1.27
CA TYR A 108 -5.66 2.23 -0.45
C TYR A 108 -6.95 2.93 -0.90
N GLY A 109 -7.20 3.02 -2.21
CA GLY A 109 -8.43 3.57 -2.75
C GLY A 109 -9.67 2.81 -2.26
N LEU A 110 -9.61 1.48 -2.28
CA LEU A 110 -10.67 0.62 -1.72
C LEU A 110 -10.81 0.83 -0.22
N ARG A 111 -9.71 0.93 0.53
CA ARG A 111 -9.74 1.22 1.97
C ARG A 111 -10.32 2.58 2.34
N LEU A 112 -10.25 3.56 1.44
CA LEU A 112 -10.89 4.87 1.61
C LEU A 112 -12.38 4.84 1.28
N ALA A 113 -12.82 3.86 0.48
CA ALA A 113 -14.21 3.73 0.04
C ALA A 113 -15.10 2.92 1.00
N PHE A 114 -14.50 2.11 1.89
CA PHE A 114 -15.18 1.33 2.93
C PHE A 114 -15.13 2.05 4.28
#